data_AF-A0A7G8ZHN0-F1
#
_entry.id   AF-A0A7G8ZHN0-F1
#
_cell.length_a   1.000
_cell.length_b   1.000
_cell.length_c   1.000
_cell.angle_alpha   90.00
_cell.angle_beta   90.00
_cell.angle_gamma   90.00
#
_symmetry.space_group_name_H-M   'P 1'
#
loop_
_entity.id
_entity.type
_entity.pdbx_description
1 polymer ?
#
loop_
_entity_poly.entity_id
_entity_poly.type
_entity_poly.pdbx_seq_one_letter_code
_entity_poly.pdbx_strand_id
1 'polypeptide(L)'
;MRTLVRRDTLMRILAVIGLALLAAGCFYSDEELISQRLAGEPLEDGYFVHAPVDPENGVEWAGATWEGEIRRGRGMRYYSRADNFPHNNSRFRSMGGNVWLAQIPARDGPRAFSYGLMWVYEDGVIAYHIPDCSELAEATREEIGLAPDEEGLCKVDDLGVLEQTMSAYLIQFEGEDMRIDGIYRRVGD
;
A
#
# COMPACT_ATOMS: atom_id res chain seq x y z
N MET A 1 -46.06 -1.69 -13.44
CA MET A 1 -45.18 -2.64 -12.73
C MET A 1 -43.87 -1.94 -12.44
N ARG A 2 -43.52 -1.84 -11.16
CA ARG A 2 -42.38 -1.09 -10.63
C ARG A 2 -41.08 -1.89 -10.84
N THR A 3 -40.14 -1.35 -11.60
CA THR A 3 -38.72 -1.76 -11.55
C THR A 3 -38.06 -0.98 -10.40
N LEU A 4 -38.25 -1.50 -9.19
CA LEU A 4 -37.63 -1.03 -7.95
C LEU A 4 -36.63 -2.10 -7.51
N VAL A 5 -35.50 -2.19 -8.21
CA VAL A 5 -34.36 -2.98 -7.74
C VAL A 5 -33.09 -2.20 -8.08
N ARG A 6 -32.28 -1.97 -7.03
CA ARG A 6 -30.87 -1.55 -7.05
C ARG A 6 -30.55 -0.08 -7.40
N ARG A 7 -31.14 0.85 -6.65
CA ARG A 7 -30.47 2.15 -6.39
C ARG A 7 -29.63 2.12 -5.10
N ASP A 8 -30.02 1.28 -4.14
CA ASP A 8 -29.38 1.24 -2.82
C ASP A 8 -28.03 0.51 -2.80
N THR A 9 -27.80 -0.46 -3.71
CA THR A 9 -26.54 -1.22 -3.74
C THR A 9 -25.40 -0.42 -4.37
N LEU A 10 -25.69 0.40 -5.38
CA LEU A 10 -24.66 1.25 -6.02
C LEU A 10 -24.19 2.37 -5.08
N MET A 11 -25.11 2.88 -4.25
CA MET A 11 -24.83 3.97 -3.31
C MET A 11 -24.04 3.50 -2.07
N ARG A 12 -24.18 2.23 -1.68
CA ARG A 12 -23.36 1.62 -0.60
C ARG A 12 -21.93 1.31 -1.06
N ILE A 13 -21.73 0.90 -2.30
CA ILE A 13 -20.37 0.62 -2.84
C ILE A 13 -19.55 1.92 -2.97
N LEU A 14 -20.19 3.03 -3.38
CA LEU A 14 -19.52 4.34 -3.44
C LEU A 14 -19.27 4.96 -2.06
N ALA A 15 -20.12 4.68 -1.06
CA ALA A 15 -19.93 5.18 0.30
C ALA A 15 -18.82 4.44 1.06
N VAL A 16 -18.59 3.15 0.80
CA VAL A 16 -17.51 2.37 1.46
C VAL A 16 -16.13 2.70 0.88
N ILE A 17 -16.03 2.98 -0.42
CA ILE A 17 -14.76 3.35 -1.07
C ILE A 17 -14.31 4.77 -0.64
N GLY A 18 -15.24 5.67 -0.29
CA GLY A 18 -14.92 7.04 0.13
C GLY A 18 -14.58 7.21 1.61
N LEU A 19 -14.97 6.27 2.49
CA LEU A 19 -14.84 6.45 3.94
C LEU A 19 -13.63 5.73 4.56
N ALA A 20 -12.99 4.80 3.84
CA ALA A 20 -11.78 4.13 4.31
C ALA A 20 -10.48 4.88 3.98
N LEU A 21 -10.55 5.98 3.21
CA LEU A 21 -9.40 6.78 2.78
C LEU A 21 -9.13 8.01 3.66
N LEU A 22 -9.91 8.26 4.71
CA LEU A 22 -9.92 9.58 5.40
C LEU A 22 -9.57 9.56 6.90
N ALA A 23 -9.04 8.46 7.46
CA ALA A 23 -8.58 8.46 8.86
C ALA A 23 -7.56 7.36 9.23
N ALA A 24 -6.87 6.76 8.27
CA ALA A 24 -5.73 5.88 8.57
C ALA A 24 -4.48 6.75 8.60
N GLY A 25 -3.79 6.80 9.74
CA GLY A 25 -2.65 7.68 10.04
C GLY A 25 -1.39 7.38 9.25
N CYS A 26 -1.44 7.26 7.92
CA CYS A 26 -0.37 6.75 7.09
C CYS A 26 0.95 7.54 7.20
N PHE A 27 2.04 6.90 6.79
CA PHE A 27 3.33 7.56 6.61
C PHE A 27 3.43 8.19 5.22
N TYR A 28 3.94 9.43 5.14
CA TYR A 28 4.05 10.16 3.88
C TYR A 28 5.29 11.06 3.80
N SER A 29 5.63 11.54 2.61
CA SER A 29 6.67 12.54 2.37
C SER A 29 6.28 13.48 1.22
N ASP A 30 6.85 14.69 1.20
CA ASP A 30 6.62 15.66 0.11
C ASP A 30 7.53 15.42 -1.11
N GLU A 31 8.59 14.63 -0.93
CA GLU A 31 9.60 14.34 -1.94
C GLU A 31 9.89 12.85 -1.99
N GLU A 32 10.50 12.39 -3.09
CA GLU A 32 10.84 10.99 -3.27
C GLU A 32 11.99 10.56 -2.36
N LEU A 33 11.72 9.61 -1.47
CA LEU A 33 12.76 9.01 -0.64
C LEU A 33 13.45 7.83 -1.35
N ILE A 34 12.68 7.00 -2.07
CA ILE A 34 13.19 5.91 -2.90
C ILE A 34 13.53 6.44 -4.29
N SER A 35 14.79 6.85 -4.45
CA SER A 35 15.34 7.23 -5.76
C SER A 35 15.46 6.02 -6.70
N GLN A 36 15.59 6.27 -8.00
CA GLN A 36 15.85 5.21 -9.00
C GLN A 36 17.06 4.33 -8.65
N ARG A 37 18.12 4.89 -8.06
CA ARG A 37 19.34 4.14 -7.71
C ARG A 37 19.16 3.23 -6.51
N LEU A 38 18.18 3.53 -5.66
CA LEU A 38 17.91 2.82 -4.41
C LEU A 38 16.73 1.86 -4.54
N ALA A 39 16.04 1.89 -5.68
CA ALA A 39 14.93 1.00 -6.00
C ALA A 39 15.45 -0.38 -6.40
N GLY A 40 14.76 -1.43 -5.94
CA GLY A 40 14.97 -2.81 -6.36
C GLY A 40 13.83 -3.34 -7.24
N GLU A 41 13.87 -4.65 -7.48
CA GLU A 41 13.04 -5.32 -8.49
C GLU A 41 12.27 -6.49 -7.87
N PRO A 42 11.27 -6.24 -7.02
CA PRO A 42 10.52 -7.33 -6.39
C PRO A 42 9.70 -8.14 -7.39
N LEU A 43 9.25 -7.51 -8.49
CA LEU A 43 8.28 -8.09 -9.40
C LEU A 43 8.88 -8.21 -10.80
N GLU A 44 8.64 -9.36 -11.43
CA GLU A 44 8.77 -9.53 -12.86
C GLU A 44 7.56 -8.93 -13.59
N ASP A 45 7.76 -8.61 -14.87
CA ASP A 45 6.65 -8.22 -15.75
C ASP A 45 5.68 -9.41 -15.89
N GLY A 46 4.37 -9.14 -15.84
CA GLY A 46 3.36 -10.18 -15.90
C GLY A 46 1.94 -9.68 -15.77
N TYR A 47 0.97 -10.57 -15.97
CA TYR A 47 -0.44 -10.28 -15.72
C TYR A 47 -0.78 -10.59 -14.28
N PHE A 48 -1.46 -9.67 -13.59
CA PHE A 48 -1.82 -9.80 -12.19
C PHE A 48 -3.30 -9.55 -11.97
N VAL A 49 -3.86 -10.25 -10.99
CA VAL A 49 -5.15 -9.93 -10.37
C VAL A 49 -4.92 -9.37 -8.98
N HIS A 50 -5.76 -8.42 -8.58
CA HIS A 50 -5.71 -7.76 -7.28
C HIS A 50 -7.04 -7.90 -6.55
N ALA A 51 -6.98 -8.31 -5.29
CA ALA A 51 -8.12 -8.35 -4.39
C ALA A 51 -7.79 -7.61 -3.08
N PRO A 52 -8.55 -6.57 -2.69
CA PRO A 52 -8.44 -5.97 -1.37
C PRO A 52 -8.99 -6.94 -0.32
N VAL A 53 -8.50 -6.79 0.89
CA VAL A 53 -8.93 -7.57 2.05
C VAL A 53 -9.82 -6.70 2.93
N ASP A 54 -10.86 -7.29 3.50
CA ASP A 54 -11.75 -6.63 4.45
C ASP A 54 -10.99 -6.35 5.76
N PRO A 55 -10.86 -5.08 6.17
CA PRO A 55 -10.10 -4.73 7.36
C PRO A 55 -10.71 -5.23 8.67
N GLU A 56 -12.01 -5.59 8.71
CA GLU A 56 -12.67 -6.05 9.93
C GLU A 56 -12.47 -7.55 10.19
N ASN A 57 -12.38 -8.36 9.12
CA ASN A 57 -12.39 -9.82 9.24
C ASN A 57 -11.25 -10.53 8.49
N GLY A 58 -10.41 -9.78 7.77
CA GLY A 58 -9.25 -10.33 7.06
C GLY A 58 -9.60 -11.18 5.83
N VAL A 59 -10.86 -11.20 5.40
CA VAL A 59 -11.30 -11.98 4.24
C VAL A 59 -11.18 -11.13 2.97
N GLU A 60 -10.65 -11.71 1.91
CA GLU A 60 -10.66 -11.08 0.59
C GLU A 60 -12.09 -10.70 0.18
N TRP A 61 -12.24 -9.49 -0.36
CA TRP A 61 -13.48 -9.12 -1.01
C TRP A 61 -13.74 -10.13 -2.13
N ALA A 62 -14.99 -10.56 -2.31
CA ALA A 62 -15.40 -11.79 -3.03
C ALA A 62 -15.07 -11.88 -4.54
N GLY A 63 -13.95 -11.34 -5.01
CA GLY A 63 -13.39 -11.41 -6.34
C GLY A 63 -12.27 -10.37 -6.55
N ALA A 64 -11.55 -10.50 -7.66
CA ALA A 64 -10.58 -9.49 -8.09
C ALA A 64 -11.29 -8.16 -8.36
N THR A 65 -10.76 -7.06 -7.80
CA THR A 65 -11.25 -5.69 -8.05
C THR A 65 -10.46 -4.98 -9.12
N TRP A 66 -9.29 -5.52 -9.47
CA TRP A 66 -8.47 -5.04 -10.56
C TRP A 66 -7.70 -6.19 -11.20
N GLU A 67 -7.50 -6.12 -12.51
CA GLU A 67 -6.67 -7.06 -13.27
C GLU A 67 -5.94 -6.31 -14.39
N GLY A 68 -4.71 -6.74 -14.68
CA GLY A 68 -3.94 -6.10 -15.73
C GLY A 68 -2.48 -6.53 -15.74
N GLU A 69 -1.81 -6.18 -16.83
CA GLU A 69 -0.37 -6.36 -16.95
C GLU A 69 0.36 -5.29 -16.13
N ILE A 70 1.23 -5.73 -15.23
CA ILE A 70 2.16 -4.87 -14.50
C ILE A 70 3.51 -4.98 -15.18
N ARG A 71 4.13 -3.83 -15.46
CA ARG A 71 5.46 -3.74 -16.06
C ARG A 71 6.35 -2.80 -15.29
N ARG A 72 7.65 -3.05 -15.34
CA ARG A 72 8.66 -2.09 -14.91
C ARG A 72 9.00 -1.11 -16.04
N GLY A 73 8.80 0.16 -15.76
CA GLY A 73 9.05 1.28 -16.67
C GLY A 73 10.36 2.01 -16.39
N ARG A 74 10.51 3.18 -17.03
CA ARG A 74 11.64 4.07 -16.78
C ARG A 74 11.69 4.51 -15.32
N GLY A 75 12.89 4.64 -14.79
CA GLY A 75 13.09 5.11 -13.41
C GLY A 75 12.68 4.08 -12.36
N MET A 76 12.69 2.78 -12.69
CA MET A 76 12.36 1.67 -11.79
C MET A 76 10.93 1.74 -11.23
N ARG A 77 10.01 2.29 -12.02
CA ARG A 77 8.60 2.44 -11.62
C ARG A 77 7.76 1.31 -12.16
N TYR A 78 6.93 0.74 -11.31
CA TYR A 78 5.93 -0.23 -11.72
C TYR A 78 4.65 0.48 -12.16
N TYR A 79 4.14 0.08 -13.32
CA TYR A 79 2.96 0.68 -13.91
C TYR A 79 2.11 -0.36 -14.61
N SER A 80 0.83 -0.02 -14.81
CA SER A 80 -0.05 -0.75 -15.70
C SER A 80 -0.73 0.21 -16.65
N ARG A 81 -1.07 -0.29 -17.84
CA ARG A 81 -1.93 0.41 -18.80
C ARG A 81 -3.41 0.10 -18.60
N ALA A 82 -3.74 -0.88 -17.77
CA ALA A 82 -5.12 -1.12 -17.36
C ALA A 82 -5.60 0.05 -16.50
N ASP A 83 -6.85 0.44 -16.69
CA ASP A 83 -7.44 1.55 -15.96
C ASP A 83 -7.41 1.30 -14.45
N ASN A 84 -7.32 2.39 -13.68
CA ASN A 84 -7.45 2.40 -12.22
C ASN A 84 -6.42 1.56 -11.43
N PHE A 85 -5.27 1.16 -12.00
CA PHE A 85 -4.23 0.40 -11.29
C PHE A 85 -3.87 1.01 -9.91
N PRO A 86 -4.21 0.34 -8.78
CA PRO A 86 -4.18 0.95 -7.44
C PRO A 86 -2.85 1.62 -7.08
N HIS A 87 -1.73 0.96 -7.39
CA HIS A 87 -0.38 1.37 -6.97
C HIS A 87 0.49 1.80 -8.16
N ASN A 88 -0.11 2.53 -9.11
CA ASN A 88 0.58 2.98 -10.31
C ASN A 88 1.77 3.91 -10.01
N ASN A 89 2.84 3.79 -10.80
CA ASN A 89 4.09 4.53 -10.66
C ASN A 89 4.86 4.28 -9.34
N SER A 90 4.59 3.16 -8.68
CA SER A 90 5.25 2.77 -7.44
C SER A 90 6.73 2.42 -7.65
N ARG A 91 7.54 2.63 -6.61
CA ARG A 91 8.91 2.12 -6.49
C ARG A 91 9.03 1.28 -5.25
N PHE A 92 9.96 0.34 -5.27
CA PHE A 92 10.17 -0.58 -4.16
C PHE A 92 11.61 -0.59 -3.71
N ARG A 93 11.82 -0.79 -2.41
CA ARG A 93 13.13 -0.95 -1.80
C ARG A 93 13.11 -2.16 -0.88
N SER A 94 14.15 -2.99 -0.95
CA SER A 94 14.20 -4.20 -0.12
C SER A 94 14.46 -3.82 1.33
N MET A 95 13.69 -4.42 2.23
CA MET A 95 13.91 -4.39 3.68
C MET A 95 14.62 -5.68 4.17
N GLY A 96 14.99 -6.57 3.24
CA GLY A 96 15.54 -7.89 3.52
C GLY A 96 14.52 -9.03 3.38
N GLY A 97 15.01 -10.24 3.09
CA GLY A 97 14.16 -11.42 2.86
C GLY A 97 13.16 -11.19 1.73
N ASN A 98 11.88 -11.50 1.99
CA ASN A 98 10.77 -11.26 1.09
C ASN A 98 10.04 -9.93 1.34
N VAL A 99 10.56 -9.06 2.22
CA VAL A 99 9.90 -7.82 2.64
C VAL A 99 10.42 -6.61 1.87
N TRP A 100 9.50 -5.77 1.44
CA TRP A 100 9.75 -4.61 0.61
C TRP A 100 8.98 -3.40 1.12
N LEU A 101 9.64 -2.26 1.10
CA LEU A 101 9.03 -0.95 1.27
C LEU A 101 8.52 -0.46 -0.08
N ALA A 102 7.25 -0.10 -0.16
CA ALA A 102 6.60 0.48 -1.33
C ALA A 102 6.48 2.00 -1.15
N GLN A 103 6.92 2.76 -2.15
CA GLN A 103 6.64 4.19 -2.28
C GLN A 103 5.63 4.38 -3.40
N ILE A 104 4.47 4.96 -3.08
CA ILE A 104 3.35 5.16 -4.01
C ILE A 104 3.10 6.66 -4.13
N PRO A 105 3.08 7.24 -5.35
CA PRO A 105 2.69 8.63 -5.53
C PRO A 105 1.21 8.84 -5.16
N ALA A 106 0.90 9.91 -4.44
CA ALA A 106 -0.48 10.31 -4.18
C ALA A 106 -1.21 10.60 -5.49
N ARG A 107 -2.45 10.12 -5.62
CA ARG A 107 -3.26 10.28 -6.85
C ARG A 107 -3.78 11.72 -7.03
N ASP A 108 -4.13 12.40 -5.94
CA ASP A 108 -4.93 13.64 -5.97
C ASP A 108 -4.28 14.85 -5.24
N GLY A 109 -2.98 14.79 -4.93
CA GLY A 109 -2.27 15.83 -4.16
C GLY A 109 -0.98 16.31 -4.81
N PRO A 110 -0.55 17.57 -4.57
CA PRO A 110 0.71 18.07 -5.08
C PRO A 110 1.88 17.38 -4.35
N ARG A 111 2.53 16.43 -5.03
CA ARG A 111 3.86 15.87 -4.69
C ARG A 111 3.96 14.97 -3.44
N ALA A 112 2.86 14.53 -2.83
CA ALA A 112 2.95 13.59 -1.72
C ALA A 112 3.27 12.15 -2.18
N PHE A 113 4.09 11.43 -1.43
CA PHE A 113 4.31 9.98 -1.54
C PHE A 113 3.82 9.30 -0.27
N SER A 114 3.12 8.18 -0.41
CA SER A 114 2.73 7.31 0.70
C SER A 114 3.57 6.04 0.73
N TYR A 115 3.63 5.42 1.90
CA TYR A 115 4.47 4.26 2.15
C TYR A 115 3.67 3.05 2.62
N GLY A 116 4.02 1.88 2.09
CA GLY A 116 3.44 0.60 2.46
C GLY A 116 4.49 -0.48 2.61
N LEU A 117 4.12 -1.57 3.28
CA LEU A 117 4.91 -2.79 3.39
C LEU A 117 4.35 -3.83 2.43
N MET A 118 5.24 -4.60 1.82
CA MET A 118 4.91 -5.61 0.84
C MET A 118 5.72 -6.87 1.09
N TRP A 119 5.05 -8.03 1.07
CA TRP A 119 5.67 -9.35 1.10
C TRP A 119 5.53 -10.00 -0.26
N VAL A 120 6.66 -10.43 -0.83
CA VAL A 120 6.72 -11.05 -2.15
C VAL A 120 7.03 -12.53 -1.98
N TYR A 121 6.04 -13.37 -2.23
CA TYR A 121 6.18 -14.82 -2.13
C TYR A 121 6.57 -15.42 -3.47
N GLU A 122 6.95 -16.70 -3.44
CA GLU A 122 7.13 -17.51 -4.64
C GLU A 122 5.83 -17.51 -5.49
N ASP A 123 5.96 -17.84 -6.78
CA ASP A 123 4.86 -17.88 -7.75
C ASP A 123 4.16 -16.53 -8.01
N GLY A 124 4.77 -15.40 -7.60
CA GLY A 124 4.26 -14.06 -7.90
C GLY A 124 3.03 -13.68 -7.08
N VAL A 125 2.89 -14.25 -5.87
CA VAL A 125 1.91 -13.79 -4.87
C VAL A 125 2.52 -12.65 -4.06
N ILE A 126 1.76 -11.57 -3.92
CA ILE A 126 2.21 -10.37 -3.22
C ILE A 126 1.12 -9.98 -2.24
N ALA A 127 1.45 -9.88 -0.96
CA ALA A 127 0.57 -9.29 0.05
C ALA A 127 1.10 -7.91 0.42
N TYR A 128 0.23 -6.95 0.74
CA TYR A 128 0.67 -5.65 1.23
C TYR A 128 -0.16 -5.18 2.42
N HIS A 129 0.47 -4.30 3.20
CA HIS A 129 -0.11 -3.58 4.33
C HIS A 129 0.26 -2.11 4.21
N ILE A 130 -0.64 -1.23 4.66
CA ILE A 130 -0.48 0.21 4.74
C ILE A 130 -0.36 0.55 6.23
N PRO A 131 0.87 0.75 6.74
CA PRO A 131 1.11 1.02 8.15
C PRO A 131 0.45 2.32 8.59
N ASP A 132 -0.23 2.27 9.72
CA ASP A 132 -0.81 3.43 10.38
C ASP A 132 0.16 3.95 11.46
N CYS A 133 0.57 5.20 11.34
CA CYS A 133 1.42 5.86 12.32
C CYS A 133 0.81 5.86 13.70
N SER A 134 -0.52 5.99 13.83
CA SER A 134 -1.21 5.96 15.11
C SER A 134 -1.03 4.63 15.85
N GLU A 135 -0.87 3.53 15.10
CA GLU A 135 -0.63 2.19 15.61
C GLU A 135 0.81 1.96 16.06
N LEU A 136 1.78 2.74 15.57
CA LEU A 136 3.14 2.69 16.09
C LEU A 136 3.17 3.28 17.51
N ALA A 137 3.75 2.56 18.47
CA ALA A 137 3.79 2.98 19.86
C ALA A 137 4.37 4.40 20.01
N GLU A 138 3.75 5.21 20.88
CA GLU A 138 4.13 6.61 21.07
C GLU A 138 5.61 6.78 21.43
N ALA A 139 6.12 5.97 22.37
CA ALA A 139 7.53 5.99 22.75
C ALA A 139 8.47 5.70 21.57
N THR A 140 8.08 4.77 20.68
CA THR A 140 8.84 4.46 19.46
C THR A 140 8.81 5.62 18.48
N ARG A 141 7.65 6.28 18.31
CA ARG A 141 7.54 7.50 17.48
C ARG A 141 8.43 8.61 18.01
N GLU A 142 8.40 8.87 19.32
CA GLU A 142 9.23 9.90 19.97
C GLU A 142 10.73 9.60 19.80
N GLU A 143 11.15 8.34 19.94
CA GLU A 143 12.55 7.94 19.75
C GLU A 143 13.04 8.17 18.32
N ILE A 144 12.19 7.90 17.33
CA ILE A 144 12.50 8.11 15.90
C ILE A 144 12.34 9.59 15.49
N GLY A 145 11.65 10.39 16.31
CA GLY A 145 11.39 11.80 16.03
C GLY A 145 10.18 12.03 15.12
N LEU A 146 9.19 11.13 15.17
CA LEU A 146 7.93 11.24 14.43
C LEU A 146 6.83 11.79 15.33
N ALA A 147 6.00 12.66 14.75
CA ALA A 147 4.80 13.16 15.38
C ALA A 147 3.65 13.12 14.35
N PRO A 148 2.47 12.59 14.73
CA PRO A 148 1.28 12.71 13.90
C PRO A 148 0.91 14.18 13.68
N ASP A 149 0.49 14.53 12.46
CA ASP A 149 -0.08 15.84 12.14
C ASP A 149 -1.56 15.94 12.58
N GLU A 150 -2.23 17.03 12.19
CA GLU A 150 -3.64 17.27 12.52
C GLU A 150 -4.59 16.20 11.95
N GLU A 151 -4.17 15.50 10.89
CA GLU A 151 -4.91 14.41 10.25
C GLU A 151 -4.49 13.03 10.78
N GLY A 152 -3.54 12.98 11.72
CA GLY A 152 -3.00 11.74 12.29
C GLY A 152 -1.93 11.07 11.42
N LEU A 153 -1.48 11.71 10.34
CA LEU A 153 -0.46 11.19 9.43
C LEU A 153 0.94 11.51 9.95
N CYS A 154 1.93 10.66 9.64
CA CYS A 154 3.31 10.94 9.99
C CYS A 154 4.15 11.26 8.76
N LYS A 155 4.65 12.50 8.73
CA LYS A 155 5.61 12.94 7.73
C LYS A 155 6.99 12.35 8.01
N VAL A 156 7.61 11.82 6.97
CA VAL A 156 8.98 11.30 6.98
C VAL A 156 9.75 11.96 5.85
N ASP A 157 10.83 12.67 6.15
CA ASP A 157 11.61 13.42 5.16
C ASP A 157 12.95 12.76 4.79
N ASP A 158 13.28 11.65 5.44
CA ASP A 158 14.54 10.94 5.24
C ASP A 158 14.29 9.44 5.05
N LEU A 159 15.01 8.84 4.10
CA LEU A 159 14.87 7.42 3.80
C LEU A 159 15.32 6.54 4.97
N GLY A 160 16.39 6.92 5.68
CA GLY A 160 16.87 6.15 6.83
C GLY A 160 15.86 6.16 7.97
N VAL A 161 15.23 7.32 8.23
CA VAL A 161 14.12 7.42 9.18
C VAL A 161 12.94 6.55 8.74
N LEU A 162 12.59 6.53 7.46
CA LEU A 162 11.53 5.67 6.94
C LEU A 162 11.84 4.19 7.12
N GLU A 163 13.05 3.75 6.78
CA GLU A 163 13.49 2.37 6.97
C GLU A 163 13.48 1.98 8.46
N GLN A 164 13.95 2.85 9.34
CA GLN A 164 13.91 2.64 10.78
C GLN A 164 12.48 2.51 11.28
N THR A 165 11.59 3.39 10.82
CA THR A 165 10.16 3.40 11.17
C THR A 165 9.48 2.10 10.78
N MET A 166 9.69 1.67 9.53
CA MET A 166 9.09 0.45 8.99
C MET A 166 9.66 -0.80 9.66
N SER A 167 10.95 -0.78 10.01
CA SER A 167 11.57 -1.86 10.79
C SER A 167 10.99 -1.93 12.21
N ALA A 168 10.83 -0.79 12.87
CA ALA A 168 10.24 -0.72 14.21
C ALA A 168 8.77 -1.18 14.20
N TYR A 169 8.01 -0.80 13.17
CA TYR A 169 6.64 -1.25 12.97
C TYR A 169 6.59 -2.78 12.79
N LEU A 170 7.44 -3.36 11.91
CA LEU A 170 7.53 -4.81 11.74
C LEU A 170 7.89 -5.56 13.03
N ILE A 171 8.80 -5.00 13.84
CA ILE A 171 9.19 -5.58 15.13
C ILE A 171 8.03 -5.52 16.13
N GLN A 172 7.29 -4.41 16.17
CA GLN A 172 6.16 -4.25 17.09
C GLN A 172 5.07 -5.31 16.84
N PHE A 173 4.83 -5.65 15.58
CA PHE A 173 3.84 -6.65 15.18
C PHE A 173 4.45 -8.04 14.92
N GLU A 174 5.70 -8.28 15.35
CA GLU A 174 6.33 -9.58 15.18
C GLU A 174 5.60 -10.65 16.01
N GLY A 175 5.10 -11.69 15.34
CA GLY A 175 4.33 -12.75 15.97
C GLY A 175 2.84 -12.43 16.17
N GLU A 176 2.37 -11.27 15.68
CA GLU A 176 0.96 -10.92 15.58
C GLU A 176 0.42 -11.13 14.16
N ASP A 177 -0.91 -11.28 14.03
CA ASP A 177 -1.60 -11.28 12.74
C ASP A 177 -1.70 -9.85 12.22
N MET A 178 -0.60 -9.36 11.63
CA MET A 178 -0.58 -8.07 10.95
C MET A 178 -1.63 -8.03 9.84
N ARG A 179 -2.39 -6.93 9.79
CA ARG A 179 -3.43 -6.74 8.78
C ARG A 179 -2.80 -6.79 7.39
N ILE A 180 -3.47 -7.50 6.48
CA ILE A 180 -3.19 -7.42 5.04
C ILE A 180 -4.30 -6.59 4.43
N ASP A 181 -3.93 -5.59 3.63
CA ASP A 181 -4.87 -4.68 2.97
C ASP A 181 -5.26 -5.13 1.56
N GLY A 182 -4.41 -5.94 0.94
CA GLY A 182 -4.71 -6.53 -0.35
C GLY A 182 -3.65 -7.50 -0.83
N ILE A 183 -4.02 -8.26 -1.84
CA ILE A 183 -3.21 -9.31 -2.43
C ILE A 183 -3.20 -9.16 -3.94
N TYR A 184 -2.00 -9.19 -4.53
CA TYR A 184 -1.83 -9.43 -5.95
C TYR A 184 -1.43 -10.89 -6.19
N ARG A 185 -1.90 -11.45 -7.30
CA ARG A 185 -1.49 -12.77 -7.77
C ARG A 185 -1.15 -12.71 -9.24
N ARG A 186 0.04 -13.19 -9.61
CA ARG A 186 0.39 -13.39 -11.01
C ARG A 186 -0.52 -14.45 -11.62
N VAL A 187 -0.92 -14.24 -12.86
CA VAL A 187 -1.76 -15.16 -13.64
C VAL A 187 -1.07 -15.46 -14.96
N GLY A 188 -0.92 -16.76 -15.24
CA GLY A 188 -0.24 -17.24 -16.43
C GLY A 188 1.28 -17.25 -16.30
N ASP A 189 1.90 -18.26 -16.93
CA ASP A 189 3.34 -18.41 -17.07
C ASP A 189 3.85 -17.64 -18.29
#